data_AF-A0A165JUR5-F1
#
_entry.id   AF-A0A165JUR5-F1
#
_cell.length_a   1.000
_cell.length_b   1.000
_cell.length_c   1.000
_cell.angle_alpha   90.00
_cell.angle_beta   90.00
_cell.angle_gamma   90.00
#
_symmetry.space_group_name_H-M   'P 1'
#
loop_
_entity.id
_entity.type
_entity.pdbx_description
1 polymer ?
#
loop_
_entity_poly.entity_id
_entity_poly.type
_entity_poly.pdbx_seq_one_letter_code
_entity_poly.pdbx_strand_id
1 'polypeptide(L)'
;FLGRSLIFNRSTTLHIDDKDPKGNLTPILTVGRYTTGTLHIPELGLKAAYNSGTLGMLRGALLAHEVTFDGGQRVAVAHFMHTSMLRDIGAGAPPLTSVLD
;
A
#
# COMPACT_ATOMS: atom_id res chain seq x y z
N PHE A 1 -4.68 0.70 16.80
CA PHE A 1 -4.24 -0.55 16.17
C PHE A 1 -4.27 -0.39 14.65
N LEU A 2 -3.32 -0.98 13.92
CA LEU A 2 -3.30 -0.98 12.45
C LEU A 2 -3.56 -2.40 11.93
N GLY A 3 -4.24 -2.51 10.79
CA GLY A 3 -4.34 -3.75 10.04
C GLY A 3 -3.02 -4.10 9.37
N ARG A 4 -2.80 -5.39 9.10
CA ARG A 4 -1.64 -5.87 8.34
C ARG A 4 -2.05 -6.95 7.36
N SER A 5 -1.62 -6.81 6.12
CA SER A 5 -1.75 -7.84 5.09
C SER A 5 -0.38 -8.43 4.78
N LEU A 6 -0.30 -9.75 4.72
CA LEU A 6 0.86 -10.49 4.22
C LEU A 6 0.50 -11.07 2.86
N ILE A 7 1.26 -10.67 1.84
CA ILE A 7 1.02 -11.03 0.44
C ILE A 7 2.19 -11.90 0.00
N PHE A 8 1.96 -13.21 -0.11
CA PHE A 8 2.99 -14.18 -0.45
C PHE A 8 2.93 -14.55 -1.94
N ASN A 9 4.06 -14.43 -2.64
CA ASN A 9 4.24 -14.82 -4.05
C ASN A 9 3.12 -14.37 -4.98
N ARG A 10 2.63 -13.14 -4.81
CA ARG A 10 1.50 -12.63 -5.55
C ARG A 10 1.76 -11.21 -6.05
N SER A 11 1.47 -11.00 -7.34
CA SER A 11 1.30 -9.68 -7.94
C SER A 11 -0.08 -9.15 -7.58
N THR A 12 -0.18 -7.86 -7.29
CA THR A 12 -1.46 -7.23 -7.03
C THR A 12 -1.86 -6.45 -8.27
N THR A 13 -3.01 -6.77 -8.85
CA THR A 13 -3.57 -6.05 -10.00
C THR A 13 -3.94 -4.62 -9.63
N LEU A 14 -4.13 -3.76 -10.62
CA LEU A 14 -4.54 -2.37 -10.41
C LEU A 14 -5.82 -2.26 -9.57
N HIS A 15 -5.76 -1.50 -8.48
CA HIS A 15 -6.86 -1.27 -7.55
C HIS A 15 -6.67 0.01 -6.71
N ILE A 16 -7.71 0.38 -5.97
CA ILE A 16 -7.67 1.37 -4.88
C ILE A 16 -8.02 0.70 -3.56
N ASP A 17 -7.49 1.20 -2.45
CA ASP A 17 -7.80 0.73 -1.09
C ASP A 17 -9.06 1.44 -0.56
N ASP A 18 -10.22 1.09 -1.10
CA ASP A 18 -11.51 1.77 -0.84
C ASP A 18 -11.97 1.81 0.63
N LYS A 19 -11.42 0.93 1.47
CA LYS A 19 -11.72 0.85 2.91
C LYS A 19 -10.88 1.79 3.77
N ASP A 20 -9.77 2.28 3.24
CA ASP A 20 -8.87 3.19 3.95
C ASP A 20 -9.34 4.66 3.83
N PRO A 21 -9.09 5.52 4.84
CA PRO A 21 -9.27 6.96 4.68
C PRO A 21 -8.38 7.50 3.55
N LYS A 22 -8.94 8.38 2.70
CA LYS A 22 -8.21 9.01 1.57
C LYS A 22 -6.90 9.70 1.98
N GLY A 23 -6.89 10.29 3.18
CA GLY A 23 -5.72 10.97 3.73
C GLY A 23 -4.71 10.04 4.42
N ASN A 24 -4.95 8.74 4.49
CA ASN A 24 -4.01 7.82 5.13
C ASN A 24 -2.79 7.54 4.23
N LEU A 25 -1.62 7.40 4.87
CA LEU A 25 -0.44 6.83 4.22
C LEU A 25 -0.30 5.38 4.63
N THR A 26 -0.19 4.50 3.65
CA THR A 26 -0.08 3.05 3.81
C THR A 26 1.37 2.65 3.52
N PRO A 27 2.15 2.23 4.53
CA PRO A 27 3.45 1.63 4.34
C PRO A 27 3.31 0.28 3.64
N ILE A 28 4.07 0.08 2.57
CA ILE A 28 4.21 -1.19 1.87
C ILE A 28 5.68 -1.59 1.82
N LEU A 29 6.03 -2.70 2.47
CA LEU A 29 7.36 -3.28 2.43
C LEU A 29 7.33 -4.50 1.51
N THR A 30 8.37 -4.69 0.72
CA THR A 30 8.58 -5.92 -0.06
C THR A 30 9.92 -6.53 0.31
N VAL A 31 9.94 -7.83 0.57
CA VAL A 31 11.13 -8.60 0.95
C VAL A 31 11.12 -9.98 0.29
N GLY A 32 12.23 -10.70 0.36
CA GLY A 32 12.39 -12.04 -0.19
C GLY A 32 13.56 -12.14 -1.18
N ARG A 33 13.55 -13.22 -1.94
CA ARG A 33 14.55 -13.53 -2.97
C ARG A 33 13.83 -13.66 -4.31
N TYR A 34 13.63 -12.52 -4.96
CA TYR A 34 13.04 -12.41 -6.29
C TYR A 34 13.90 -11.46 -7.14
N THR A 35 13.80 -11.59 -8.46
CA THR A 35 14.69 -10.89 -9.40
C THR A 35 14.26 -9.45 -9.61
N THR A 36 12.96 -9.23 -9.87
CA THR A 36 12.43 -7.90 -10.21
C THR A 36 11.08 -7.69 -9.57
N GLY A 37 10.82 -6.45 -9.15
CA GLY A 37 9.50 -6.00 -8.74
C GLY A 37 9.25 -4.58 -9.22
N THR A 38 8.00 -4.27 -9.54
CA THR A 38 7.60 -2.93 -10.00
C THR A 38 6.38 -2.48 -9.24
N LEU A 39 6.42 -1.26 -8.71
CA LEU A 39 5.25 -0.52 -8.24
C LEU A 39 4.86 0.46 -9.32
N HIS A 40 3.60 0.42 -9.77
CA HIS A 40 3.07 1.29 -10.80
C HIS A 40 1.88 2.08 -10.26
N ILE A 41 1.93 3.41 -10.42
CA ILE A 41 0.89 4.37 -10.06
C ILE A 41 0.56 5.20 -11.31
N PRO A 42 -0.47 4.82 -12.09
CA PRO A 42 -0.79 5.43 -13.38
C PRO A 42 -1.04 6.94 -13.33
N GLU A 43 -1.77 7.41 -12.32
CA GLU A 43 -2.15 8.83 -12.16
C GLU A 43 -0.95 9.76 -12.00
N LEU A 44 0.18 9.21 -11.54
CA LEU A 44 1.44 9.94 -11.39
C LEU A 44 2.42 9.68 -12.55
N GLY A 45 2.07 8.82 -13.50
CA GLY A 45 3.00 8.31 -14.51
C GLY A 45 4.20 7.55 -13.90
N LEU A 46 4.06 7.05 -12.66
CA LEU A 46 5.17 6.50 -11.89
C LEU A 46 5.28 4.99 -12.08
N LYS A 47 6.44 4.53 -12.56
CA LYS A 47 6.86 3.12 -12.48
C LYS A 47 8.18 3.04 -11.74
N ALA A 48 8.15 2.55 -10.51
CA ALA A 48 9.31 2.50 -9.63
C ALA A 48 9.77 1.06 -9.40
N ALA A 49 11.09 0.87 -9.30
CA ALA A 49 11.67 -0.40 -8.87
C ALA A 49 11.20 -0.71 -7.43
N TYR A 50 10.60 -1.88 -7.27
CA TYR A 50 10.05 -2.38 -6.01
C TYR A 50 10.71 -3.71 -5.68
N ASN A 51 12.04 -3.66 -5.54
CA ASN A 51 12.90 -4.80 -5.29
C ASN A 51 12.97 -5.13 -3.79
N SER A 52 13.53 -6.29 -3.44
CA SER A 52 13.59 -6.75 -2.05
C SER A 52 14.28 -5.72 -1.16
N GLY A 53 13.63 -5.34 -0.07
CA GLY A 53 14.05 -4.28 0.85
C GLY A 53 13.39 -2.92 0.60
N THR A 54 12.67 -2.71 -0.51
CA THR A 54 12.01 -1.43 -0.78
C THR A 54 10.81 -1.22 0.15
N LEU A 55 10.77 -0.05 0.80
CA LEU A 55 9.60 0.48 1.51
C LEU A 55 8.97 1.61 0.67
N GLY A 56 7.71 1.44 0.30
CA GLY A 56 6.88 2.48 -0.30
C GLY A 56 5.93 3.08 0.74
N MET A 57 5.59 4.36 0.57
CA MET A 57 4.54 5.04 1.33
C MET A 57 3.53 5.55 0.31
N LEU A 58 2.30 5.02 0.34
CA LEU A 58 1.29 5.34 -0.67
C LEU A 58 -0.01 5.86 -0.06
N ARG A 59 -0.76 6.65 -0.82
CA ARG A 59 -2.15 7.00 -0.50
C ARG A 59 -3.09 6.06 -1.26
N GLY A 60 -3.23 4.82 -0.79
CA GLY A 60 -3.91 3.75 -1.54
C GLY A 60 -5.39 3.98 -1.82
N ALA A 61 -6.06 4.72 -0.95
CA ALA A 61 -7.44 5.15 -1.14
C ALA A 61 -7.61 6.30 -2.15
N LEU A 62 -6.51 6.97 -2.55
CA LEU A 62 -6.52 8.09 -3.49
C LEU A 62 -5.89 7.76 -4.85
N LEU A 63 -4.84 6.92 -4.85
CA LEU A 63 -4.04 6.61 -6.02
C LEU A 63 -4.17 5.13 -6.35
N ALA A 64 -4.69 4.83 -7.55
CA ALA A 64 -4.71 3.46 -8.05
C ALA A 64 -3.28 2.94 -8.19
N HIS A 65 -3.07 1.69 -7.79
CA HIS A 65 -1.74 1.12 -7.79
C HIS A 65 -1.77 -0.38 -8.07
N GLU A 66 -0.68 -0.86 -8.66
CA GLU A 66 -0.44 -2.27 -8.89
C GLU A 66 1.01 -2.63 -8.56
N VAL A 67 1.23 -3.90 -8.24
CA VAL A 67 2.56 -4.43 -8.02
C VAL A 67 2.74 -5.72 -8.82
N THR A 68 3.77 -5.75 -9.66
CA THR A 68 4.21 -6.96 -10.35
C THR A 68 5.56 -7.42 -9.79
N PHE A 69 5.83 -8.72 -9.88
CA PHE A 69 7.12 -9.29 -9.52
C PHE A 69 7.41 -10.56 -10.32
N ASP A 70 8.68 -10.92 -10.43
CA ASP A 70 9.12 -12.16 -11.08
C ASP A 70 10.41 -12.73 -10.45
N GLY A 71 10.68 -14.01 -10.73
CA GLY A 71 11.98 -14.63 -10.51
C GLY A 71 12.26 -15.12 -9.08
N GLY A 72 11.24 -15.46 -8.30
CA GLY A 72 11.45 -16.16 -7.03
C GLY A 72 10.39 -15.91 -5.97
N GLN A 73 10.81 -15.97 -4.71
CA GLN A 73 9.94 -15.84 -3.54
C GLN A 73 9.86 -14.37 -3.10
N ARG A 74 8.65 -13.85 -3.00
CA ARG A 74 8.34 -12.50 -2.54
C ARG A 74 7.33 -12.53 -1.40
N VAL A 75 7.59 -11.74 -0.36
CA VAL A 75 6.62 -11.41 0.69
C VAL A 75 6.45 -9.90 0.68
N ALA A 76 5.22 -9.43 0.49
CA ALA A 76 4.86 -8.05 0.74
C ALA A 76 4.12 -7.92 2.07
N VAL A 77 4.39 -6.83 2.78
CA VAL A 77 3.70 -6.45 4.01
C VAL A 77 3.09 -5.08 3.79
N ALA A 78 1.77 -4.99 3.88
CA ALA A 78 1.05 -3.71 3.86
C ALA A 78 0.48 -3.44 5.25
N HIS A 79 0.74 -2.25 5.79
CA HIS A 79 0.13 -1.77 7.03
C HIS A 79 -0.92 -0.73 6.69
N PHE A 80 -2.17 -1.02 7.01
CA PHE A 80 -3.31 -0.21 6.59
C PHE A 80 -4.23 0.12 7.77
N MET A 81 -5.18 1.01 7.54
CA MET A 81 -6.12 1.45 8.57
C MET A 81 -7.48 1.66 7.94
N HIS A 82 -8.35 0.67 8.08
CA HIS A 82 -9.71 0.81 7.58
C HIS A 82 -10.48 1.85 8.39
N THR A 83 -11.38 2.56 7.70
CA THR A 83 -12.30 3.54 8.32
C THR A 83 -13.13 2.94 9.44
N SER A 84 -13.47 1.64 9.36
CA SER A 84 -14.18 0.93 10.43
C SER A 84 -13.38 0.90 11.73
N MET A 85 -12.05 0.68 11.67
CA MET A 85 -11.21 0.60 12.86
C MET A 85 -11.16 1.94 13.61
N LEU A 86 -11.13 3.05 12.87
CA LEU A 86 -11.18 4.40 13.45
C LEU A 86 -12.51 4.66 14.14
N ARG A 87 -13.62 4.31 13.47
CA ARG A 87 -14.97 4.43 14.03
C ARG A 87 -15.12 3.61 15.31
N ASP A 88 -14.62 2.38 15.34
CA ASP A 88 -14.79 1.46 16.47
C ASP A 88 -14.08 1.96 17.74
N ILE A 89 -13.02 2.78 17.60
CA ILE A 89 -12.31 3.38 18.74
C ILE A 89 -12.72 4.84 19.01
N GLY A 90 -13.73 5.35 18.30
CA GLY A 90 -14.17 6.74 18.42
C GLY A 90 -13.13 7.77 17.98
N ALA A 91 -12.13 7.36 17.19
CA ALA A 91 -11.12 8.27 16.67
C ALA A 91 -11.66 8.96 15.40
N GLY A 92 -11.44 10.28 15.32
CA GLY A 92 -11.61 11.02 14.07
C GLY A 92 -10.57 10.61 13.03
N ALA A 93 -10.63 11.22 11.84
CA ALA A 93 -9.61 11.02 10.83
C ALA A 93 -8.22 11.43 11.40
N PRO A 94 -7.15 10.66 11.12
CA PRO A 94 -5.81 10.96 11.65
C PRO A 94 -5.36 12.38 11.27
N PRO A 95 -4.66 13.13 12.14
CA PRO A 95 -4.37 14.56 11.88
C PRO A 95 -3.57 14.85 10.59
N LEU A 96 -2.84 13.86 10.04
CA LEU A 96 -2.18 13.94 8.72
C LEU A 96 -3.14 13.94 7.52
N THR A 97 -4.46 13.84 7.74
CA THR A 97 -5.50 13.82 6.70
C THR A 97 -6.19 15.15 6.47
N SER A 98 -5.82 16.22 7.19
CA SER A 98 -6.55 17.51 7.20
C SER A 98 -6.05 18.57 6.21
N VAL A 99 -5.14 18.19 5.31
CA VAL A 99 -4.68 19.07 4.23
C VAL A 99 -5.20 18.46 2.94
N LEU A 100 -5.93 19.25 2.15
CA LEU A 100 -6.70 18.89 0.94
C LEU A 100 -8.21 18.68 1.18
N ASP A 101 -8.86 19.69 1.78
CA ASP A 101 -10.25 20.05 1.46
C ASP A 101 -10.24 21.21 0.45
#